data_AF-A0A084GW71-F1
#
_entry.id   AF-A0A084GW71-F1
#
_cell.length_a   1.000
_cell.length_b   1.000
_cell.length_c   1.000
_cell.angle_alpha   90.00
_cell.angle_beta   90.00
_cell.angle_gamma   90.00
#
_symmetry.space_group_name_H-M   'P 1'
#
loop_
_entity.id
_entity.type
_entity.pdbx_description
1 polymer ?
#
loop_
_entity_poly.entity_id
_entity_poly.type
_entity_poly.pdbx_seq_one_letter_code
_entity_poly.pdbx_strand_id
1 'polypeptide(L)'
;MIHVLLITAGFLILLFAVRKIVTGEKSNPKTILAEAKQIGRSLLLGIVTVLSLLFITYEVWILAGSSEDWDGVYISAATVIGTVLLSFGYYHRVKSKYS
;
A
#
# COMPACT_ATOMS: atom_id res chain seq x y z
N MET A 1 -21.60 -2.17 6.00
CA MET A 1 -20.63 -2.54 7.07
C MET A 1 -19.47 -3.39 6.55
N ILE A 2 -19.71 -4.38 5.69
CA ILE A 2 -18.64 -5.25 5.16
C ILE A 2 -17.55 -4.48 4.38
N HIS A 3 -17.92 -3.54 3.51
CA HIS A 3 -16.97 -2.73 2.72
C HIS A 3 -16.02 -1.91 3.61
N VAL A 4 -16.52 -1.33 4.71
CA VAL A 4 -15.69 -0.60 5.67
C VAL A 4 -14.65 -1.51 6.32
N LEU A 5 -15.02 -2.76 6.63
CA LEU A 5 -14.10 -3.77 7.16
C LEU A 5 -13.05 -4.16 6.12
N LEU A 6 -13.45 -4.35 4.86
CA LEU A 6 -12.54 -4.66 3.75
C LEU A 6 -11.54 -3.53 3.49
N ILE A 7 -11.99 -2.28 3.45
CA ILE A 7 -11.12 -1.10 3.34
C ILE A 7 -10.12 -1.06 4.48
N THR A 8 -10.59 -1.28 5.72
CA THR A 8 -9.72 -1.30 6.91
C THR A 8 -8.66 -2.41 6.80
N ALA A 9 -9.07 -3.61 6.39
CA ALA A 9 -8.15 -4.73 6.19
C ALA A 9 -7.12 -4.44 5.08
N GLY A 10 -7.57 -3.92 3.93
CA GLY A 10 -6.71 -3.50 2.83
C GLY A 10 -5.70 -2.44 3.25
N PHE A 11 -6.13 -1.46 4.03
CA PHE A 11 -5.26 -0.41 4.56
C PHE A 11 -4.22 -0.98 5.54
N LEU A 12 -4.61 -1.91 6.42
CA LEU A 12 -3.65 -2.59 7.31
C LEU A 12 -2.62 -3.43 6.54
N ILE A 13 -3.04 -4.12 5.48
CA ILE A 13 -2.15 -4.88 4.59
C ILE A 13 -1.16 -3.93 3.90
N LEU A 14 -1.65 -2.79 3.41
CA LEU A 14 -0.81 -1.75 2.79
C LEU A 14 0.24 -1.24 3.78
N LEU A 15 -0.16 -0.85 5.00
CA LEU A 15 0.77 -0.39 6.04
C LEU A 15 1.77 -1.49 6.43
N PHE A 16 1.35 -2.75 6.48
CA PHE A 16 2.23 -3.87 6.74
C PHE A 16 3.27 -4.04 5.63
N ALA A 17 2.85 -3.97 4.36
CA ALA A 17 3.73 -4.06 3.21
C ALA A 17 4.79 -2.94 3.23
N VAL A 18 4.35 -1.68 3.43
CA VAL A 18 5.23 -0.51 3.55
C VAL A 18 6.24 -0.70 4.69
N ARG A 19 5.80 -1.15 5.86
CA ARG A 19 6.70 -1.42 6.99
C ARG A 19 7.73 -2.50 6.64
N LYS A 20 7.32 -3.58 5.97
CA LYS A 20 8.23 -4.65 5.55
C LYS A 20 9.25 -4.17 4.52
N ILE A 21 8.86 -3.31 3.58
CA ILE A 21 9.77 -2.67 2.63
C ILE A 21 10.85 -1.89 3.38
N VAL A 22 10.46 -0.96 4.26
CA VAL A 22 11.42 -0.14 5.04
C VAL A 22 12.37 -1.01 5.86
N THR A 23 11.87 -2.03 6.56
CA THR A 23 12.73 -2.92 7.34
C THR A 23 13.62 -3.81 6.47
N GLY A 24 13.19 -4.10 5.23
CA GLY A 24 13.94 -4.88 4.25
C GLY A 24 15.08 -4.09 3.62
N GLU A 25 14.89 -2.78 3.38
CA GLU A 25 15.93 -1.87 2.88
C GLU A 25 17.18 -1.86 3.77
N LYS A 26 17.03 -2.09 5.08
CA LYS A 26 18.15 -2.12 6.04
C LYS A 26 19.03 -3.38 5.95
N SER A 27 18.55 -4.45 5.32
CA SER A 27 19.33 -5.67 5.17
C SER A 27 20.54 -5.39 4.27
N ASN A 28 21.74 -5.66 4.79
CA ASN A 28 22.99 -5.66 4.02
C ASN A 28 23.34 -7.11 3.66
N PRO A 29 22.93 -7.60 2.47
CA PRO A 29 23.19 -8.97 2.08
C PRO A 29 24.71 -9.18 1.90
N LYS A 30 25.25 -10.24 2.50
CA LYS A 30 26.67 -10.60 2.38
C LYS A 30 26.97 -11.52 1.20
N THR A 31 25.94 -12.01 0.51
CA THR A 31 26.06 -12.97 -0.60
C THR A 31 25.09 -12.62 -1.72
N ILE A 32 25.46 -12.98 -2.96
CA ILE A 32 24.65 -12.76 -4.17
C ILE A 32 23.25 -13.38 -4.03
N LEU A 33 23.16 -14.58 -3.45
CA LEU A 33 21.88 -15.24 -3.21
C LEU A 33 21.00 -14.47 -2.22
N ALA A 34 21.59 -13.90 -1.17
CA ALA A 34 20.85 -13.09 -0.20
C ALA A 34 20.34 -11.77 -0.82
N GLU A 35 21.13 -11.16 -1.69
CA GLU A 35 20.75 -9.97 -2.45
C GLU A 35 19.59 -10.26 -3.42
N ALA A 36 19.69 -11.34 -4.20
CA ALA A 36 18.61 -11.78 -5.08
C ALA A 36 17.29 -12.04 -4.32
N LYS A 37 17.38 -12.67 -3.14
CA LYS A 37 16.22 -12.90 -2.26
C LYS A 37 15.63 -11.59 -1.73
N GLN A 38 16.46 -10.61 -1.40
CA GLN A 38 16.02 -9.30 -0.93
C GLN A 38 15.31 -8.52 -2.05
N ILE A 39 15.86 -8.52 -3.26
CA ILE A 39 15.23 -7.91 -4.45
C ILE A 39 13.88 -8.57 -4.73
N GLY A 40 13.82 -9.90 -4.81
CA GLY A 40 12.58 -10.63 -5.07
C GLY A 40 11.51 -10.36 -4.03
N ARG A 41 11.88 -10.30 -2.74
CA ARG A 41 10.97 -9.93 -1.66
C ARG A 41 10.46 -8.49 -1.79
N SER A 42 11.34 -7.54 -2.12
CA SER A 42 10.95 -6.14 -2.32
C SER A 42 9.97 -5.99 -3.47
N LEU A 43 10.20 -6.72 -4.56
CA LEU A 43 9.34 -6.70 -5.75
C LEU A 43 7.95 -7.27 -5.44
N LEU A 44 7.89 -8.39 -4.71
CA LEU A 44 6.63 -8.97 -4.23
C LEU A 44 5.87 -7.99 -3.33
N LEU A 45 6.55 -7.33 -2.39
CA LEU A 45 5.91 -6.33 -1.53
C LEU A 45 5.43 -5.10 -2.32
N GLY A 46 6.14 -4.72 -3.38
CA GLY A 46 5.70 -3.69 -4.33
C GLY A 46 4.39 -4.07 -5.02
N ILE A 47 4.27 -5.30 -5.52
CA ILE A 47 3.03 -5.82 -6.11
C ILE A 47 1.87 -5.79 -5.10
N VAL A 48 2.11 -6.27 -3.87
CA VAL A 48 1.10 -6.22 -2.79
C VAL A 48 0.66 -4.79 -2.50
N THR A 49 1.59 -3.83 -2.55
CA THR A 49 1.30 -2.40 -2.35
C THR A 49 0.35 -1.87 -3.44
N VAL A 50 0.66 -2.14 -4.71
CA VAL A 50 -0.17 -1.72 -5.86
C VAL A 50 -1.54 -2.37 -5.81
N LEU A 51 -1.61 -3.68 -5.55
CA LEU A 51 -2.89 -4.39 -5.43
C LEU A 51 -3.74 -3.86 -4.27
N SER A 52 -3.11 -3.52 -3.15
CA SER A 52 -3.83 -2.93 -2.00
C SER A 52 -4.40 -1.55 -2.35
N LEU A 53 -3.67 -0.72 -3.11
CA LEU A 53 -4.16 0.58 -3.58
C LEU A 53 -5.40 0.42 -4.48
N LEU A 54 -5.33 -0.49 -5.46
CA LEU A 54 -6.45 -0.77 -6.36
C LEU A 54 -7.65 -1.32 -5.58
N PHE A 55 -7.42 -2.24 -4.66
CA PHE A 55 -8.46 -2.84 -3.82
C PHE A 55 -9.17 -1.81 -2.94
N ILE A 56 -8.41 -0.96 -2.25
CA ILE A 56 -8.98 0.12 -1.41
C ILE A 56 -9.82 1.06 -2.28
N THR A 57 -9.31 1.45 -3.44
CA THR A 57 -10.01 2.37 -4.35
C THR A 57 -11.33 1.76 -4.82
N TYR A 58 -11.32 0.48 -5.20
CA TYR A 58 -12.50 -0.26 -5.63
C TYR A 58 -13.55 -0.37 -4.52
N GLU A 59 -13.15 -0.73 -3.29
CA GLU A 59 -14.09 -0.83 -2.18
C GLU A 59 -14.67 0.52 -1.77
N VAL A 60 -13.90 1.61 -1.86
CA VAL A 60 -14.41 2.97 -1.62
C VAL A 60 -15.39 3.38 -2.71
N TRP A 61 -15.11 3.06 -3.97
CA TRP A 61 -16.04 3.32 -5.08
C TRP A 61 -17.37 2.56 -4.88
N ILE A 62 -17.34 1.29 -4.46
CA ILE A 62 -18.55 0.55 -4.11
C ILE A 62 -19.28 1.21 -2.93
N LEU A 63 -18.55 1.61 -1.89
CA LEU A 63 -19.14 2.28 -0.72
C LEU A 63 -19.82 3.60 -1.09
N ALA A 64 -19.30 4.30 -2.10
CA ALA A 64 -19.86 5.53 -2.64
C ALA A 64 -21.09 5.32 -3.56
N GLY A 65 -21.54 4.07 -3.74
CA GLY A 65 -22.72 3.74 -4.55
C GLY A 65 -22.39 3.37 -6.00
N SER A 66 -21.13 3.10 -6.33
CA SER A 66 -20.69 2.59 -7.64
C SER A 66 -21.09 3.49 -8.82
N SER A 67 -21.07 4.81 -8.64
CA SER A 67 -21.41 5.74 -9.72
C SER A 67 -20.45 5.57 -10.91
N GLU A 68 -21.01 5.37 -12.11
CA GLU A 68 -20.26 5.29 -13.37
C GLU A 68 -19.97 6.68 -13.97
N ASP A 69 -20.54 7.74 -13.37
CA ASP A 69 -20.35 9.12 -13.80
C ASP A 69 -19.02 9.71 -13.29
N TRP A 70 -18.77 10.98 -13.64
CA TRP A 70 -17.60 11.73 -13.20
C TRP A 70 -17.40 11.73 -11.68
N ASP A 71 -18.47 11.63 -10.90
CA ASP A 71 -18.41 11.52 -9.44
C ASP A 71 -17.62 10.28 -9.00
N GLY A 72 -17.81 9.14 -9.66
CA GLY A 72 -17.04 7.93 -9.39
C GLY A 72 -15.55 8.10 -9.68
N VAL A 73 -15.21 8.85 -10.73
CA VAL A 73 -13.82 9.21 -11.08
C VAL A 73 -13.20 10.10 -10.02
N TYR A 74 -13.90 11.14 -9.57
CA TYR A 74 -13.40 12.06 -8.53
C TYR A 74 -13.18 11.35 -7.20
N ILE A 75 -14.09 10.46 -6.79
CA ILE A 75 -13.98 9.68 -5.56
C ILE A 75 -12.80 8.72 -5.64
N SER A 76 -12.65 8.01 -6.76
CA SER A 76 -11.53 7.08 -6.97
C SER A 76 -10.19 7.82 -6.96
N ALA A 77 -10.10 8.95 -7.67
CA ALA A 77 -8.90 9.77 -7.71
C ALA A 77 -8.53 10.32 -6.32
N ALA A 78 -9.50 10.87 -5.58
CA ALA A 78 -9.29 11.36 -4.22
C ALA A 78 -8.82 10.22 -3.29
N THR A 79 -9.38 9.03 -3.44
CA THR A 79 -9.02 7.85 -2.65
C THR A 79 -7.58 7.41 -2.92
N VAL A 80 -7.19 7.32 -4.18
CA VAL A 80 -5.80 6.97 -4.57
C VAL A 80 -4.83 8.00 -4.01
N ILE A 81 -5.08 9.29 -4.24
CA ILE A 81 -4.19 10.37 -3.78
C ILE A 81 -4.07 10.35 -2.26
N GLY A 82 -5.20 10.29 -1.53
CA GLY A 82 -5.21 10.23 -0.08
C GLY A 82 -4.44 9.01 0.46
N THR A 83 -4.68 7.84 -0.12
CA THR A 83 -4.02 6.59 0.31
C THR A 83 -2.52 6.63 0.05
N VAL A 84 -2.11 7.18 -1.10
CA VAL A 84 -0.69 7.36 -1.45
C VAL A 84 -0.01 8.33 -0.48
N LEU A 85 -0.60 9.50 -0.23
CA LEU A 85 -0.06 10.48 0.71
C LEU A 85 0.08 9.90 2.13
N LEU A 86 -0.94 9.19 2.62
CA LEU A 86 -0.88 8.51 3.92
C LEU A 86 0.22 7.44 3.95
N SER A 87 0.36 6.65 2.89
CA SER A 87 1.37 5.59 2.80
C SER A 87 2.78 6.15 2.76
N PHE A 88 3.02 7.23 2.02
CA PHE A 88 4.31 7.93 2.00
C PHE A 88 4.62 8.59 3.35
N GLY A 89 3.64 9.26 3.97
CA GLY A 89 3.79 9.81 5.31
C GLY A 89 4.16 8.72 6.34
N TYR A 90 3.51 7.57 6.27
CA TYR A 90 3.83 6.42 7.10
C TYR A 90 5.22 5.83 6.78
N TYR A 91 5.59 5.70 5.50
CA TYR A 91 6.92 5.28 5.07
C TYR A 91 8.01 6.14 5.70
N HIS A 92 7.91 7.47 5.58
CA HIS A 92 8.86 8.41 6.18
C HIS A 92 8.91 8.28 7.71
N ARG A 93 7.75 8.18 8.37
CA ARG A 93 7.69 7.99 9.81
C ARG A 93 8.38 6.70 10.25
N VAL A 94 8.11 5.58 9.58
CA VAL A 94 8.75 4.30 9.89
C VAL A 94 10.26 4.39 9.62
N LYS A 95 10.67 4.94 8.48
CA LYS A 95 12.08 5.09 8.10
C LYS A 95 12.86 5.96 9.10
N SER A 96 12.27 7.07 9.55
CA SER A 96 12.88 7.97 10.55
C SER A 96 13.13 7.31 11.91
N LYS A 97 12.36 6.28 12.27
CA LYS A 97 12.56 5.53 13.52
C LYS A 97 13.78 4.60 13.48
N TYR A 98 14.30 4.33 12.28
CA TYR A 98 15.38 3.38 12.05
C TYR A 98 16.64 4.01 11.43
N SER A 99 16.58 5.31 11.11
CA SER A 99 17.70 6.15 10.70
C SER A 99 18.32 6.85 11.90
#